data_AF-A0A0U5I1P5-F1
#
_entry.id   AF-A0A0U5I1P5-F1
#
_cell.length_a   1.000
_cell.length_b   1.000
_cell.length_c   1.000
_cell.angle_alpha   90.00
_cell.angle_beta   90.00
_cell.angle_gamma   90.00
#
_symmetry.space_group_name_H-M   'P 1'
#
loop_
_entity.id
_entity.type
_entity.pdbx_description
1 polymer ?
#
loop_
_entity_poly.entity_id
_entity_poly.type
_entity_poly.pdbx_seq_one_letter_code
_entity_poly.pdbx_strand_id
1 'polypeptide(L)'
;MKTVIDIERLLHWTYQAQAADAVTKRVVRGLWPSGYGSMLNAVVQQGLLGVRIDCSGPGLCPDDLHPDAEAVHDAVRSLPALQVGLVIEYAKSGLRPDWMEGEEPAYRPILRSNGKPKMEYWDREQKRPAYCCVELVPDPESIAFARAMYEEWWDALATLAAKLDDLEDHMVTGPGFDRNPWMAP
;
A
#
# COMPACT_ATOMS: atom_id res chain seq x y z
N MET A 1 -25.84 7.55 15.76
CA MET A 1 -24.97 8.70 16.14
C MET A 1 -23.62 8.38 15.54
N LYS A 2 -23.16 9.18 14.56
CA LYS A 2 -21.96 8.84 13.77
C LYS A 2 -20.70 8.92 14.64
N THR A 3 -19.78 7.99 14.43
CA THR A 3 -18.49 7.92 15.13
C THR A 3 -17.45 8.72 14.36
N VAL A 4 -16.71 9.60 15.05
CA VAL A 4 -15.62 10.37 14.42
C VAL A 4 -14.40 9.48 14.28
N ILE A 5 -13.88 9.34 13.06
CA ILE A 5 -12.75 8.48 12.75
C ILE A 5 -11.76 9.19 11.81
N ASP A 6 -10.46 8.94 12.02
CA ASP A 6 -9.39 9.36 11.12
C ASP A 6 -9.42 8.56 9.82
N ILE A 7 -9.10 9.20 8.69
CA ILE A 7 -9.14 8.57 7.37
C ILE A 7 -8.22 7.35 7.27
N GLU A 8 -7.02 7.35 7.86
CA GLU A 8 -6.12 6.19 7.85
C GLU A 8 -6.76 5.05 8.64
N ARG A 9 -7.31 5.35 9.82
CA ARG A 9 -7.98 4.36 10.66
C ARG A 9 -9.21 3.75 9.97
N LEU A 10 -9.99 4.56 9.25
CA LEU A 10 -11.12 4.07 8.47
C LEU A 10 -10.65 3.13 7.36
N LEU A 11 -9.59 3.50 6.62
CA LEU A 11 -9.03 2.65 5.57
C LEU A 11 -8.45 1.33 6.13
N HIS A 12 -7.75 1.38 7.26
CA HIS A 12 -7.29 0.15 7.93
C HIS A 12 -8.46 -0.77 8.28
N TRP A 13 -9.54 -0.23 8.85
CA TRP A 13 -10.74 -1.01 9.13
C TRP A 13 -11.36 -1.60 7.85
N THR A 14 -11.51 -0.80 6.79
CA THR A 14 -12.09 -1.22 5.51
C THR A 14 -11.30 -2.36 4.85
N TYR A 15 -9.96 -2.30 4.89
CA TYR A 15 -9.12 -3.28 4.17
C TYR A 15 -8.59 -4.43 5.03
N GLN A 16 -8.47 -4.25 6.36
CA GLN A 16 -8.02 -5.32 7.26
C GLN A 16 -9.19 -6.08 7.90
N ALA A 17 -10.17 -5.36 8.46
CA ALA A 17 -11.29 -5.99 9.18
C ALA A 17 -12.43 -6.39 8.25
N GLN A 18 -12.80 -5.50 7.32
CA GLN A 18 -13.88 -5.74 6.36
C GLN A 18 -13.41 -6.45 5.08
N ALA A 19 -12.09 -6.46 4.83
CA ALA A 19 -11.46 -7.06 3.66
C ALA A 19 -12.16 -6.70 2.33
N ALA A 20 -12.59 -5.43 2.19
CA ALA A 20 -13.46 -4.99 1.10
C ALA A 20 -12.92 -5.34 -0.29
N ASP A 21 -11.60 -5.27 -0.50
CA ASP A 21 -10.97 -5.65 -1.76
C ASP A 21 -11.15 -7.13 -2.13
N ALA A 22 -11.17 -8.02 -1.14
CA ALA A 22 -11.39 -9.45 -1.35
C ALA A 22 -12.87 -9.76 -1.64
N VAL A 23 -13.78 -9.07 -0.95
CA VAL A 23 -15.23 -9.22 -1.14
C VAL A 23 -15.65 -8.73 -2.53
N THR A 24 -15.27 -7.51 -2.92
CA THR A 24 -15.65 -6.94 -4.23
C THR A 24 -15.01 -7.71 -5.40
N LYS A 25 -13.77 -8.22 -5.26
CA LYS A 25 -13.15 -9.09 -6.29
C LYS A 25 -13.96 -10.36 -6.55
N ARG A 26 -14.71 -10.88 -5.57
CA ARG A 26 -15.60 -12.04 -5.75
C ARG A 26 -16.91 -11.67 -6.46
N VAL A 27 -17.49 -10.51 -6.16
CA VAL A 27 -18.71 -10.01 -6.83
C VAL A 27 -18.47 -9.81 -8.33
N VAL A 28 -17.36 -9.17 -8.70
CA VAL A 28 -16.98 -8.97 -10.12
C VAL A 28 -16.69 -10.30 -10.84
N ARG A 29 -16.23 -11.33 -10.10
CA ARG A 29 -16.10 -12.69 -10.63
C ARG A 29 -17.43 -13.43 -10.78
N GLY A 30 -18.54 -12.84 -10.31
CA GLY A 30 -19.91 -13.05 -10.79
C GLY A 30 -20.56 -14.42 -10.59
N LEU A 31 -19.80 -15.51 -10.47
CA LEU A 31 -20.33 -16.85 -10.34
C LEU A 31 -19.30 -17.73 -9.62
N TRP A 32 -19.60 -18.07 -8.36
CA TRP A 32 -19.17 -19.29 -7.65
C TRP A 32 -18.01 -19.16 -6.66
N PRO A 33 -18.01 -20.01 -5.59
CA PRO A 33 -17.00 -19.96 -4.55
C PRO A 33 -15.61 -20.18 -5.14
N SER A 34 -14.70 -19.29 -4.77
CA SER A 34 -13.27 -19.42 -4.96
C SER A 34 -12.74 -20.62 -4.15
N GLY A 35 -12.87 -21.81 -4.70
CA GLY A 35 -11.95 -22.92 -4.48
C GLY A 35 -11.16 -23.10 -5.77
N TYR A 36 -9.86 -23.41 -5.68
CA TYR A 36 -9.03 -23.83 -6.81
C TYR A 36 -9.53 -25.15 -7.41
N GLY A 37 -10.68 -25.13 -8.07
CA GLY A 37 -11.34 -26.27 -8.69
C GLY A 37 -12.02 -25.85 -9.98
N SER A 38 -11.83 -26.66 -11.02
CA SER A 38 -12.57 -26.54 -12.28
C SER A 38 -14.06 -26.32 -12.01
N MET A 39 -14.72 -25.46 -12.78
CA MET A 39 -16.17 -25.19 -12.71
C MET A 39 -17.00 -26.49 -12.69
N LEU A 40 -16.58 -27.50 -13.46
CA LEU A 40 -17.23 -28.81 -13.48
C LEU A 40 -17.17 -29.51 -12.13
N ASN A 41 -16.08 -29.34 -11.39
CA ASN A 41 -15.89 -29.99 -10.10
C ASN A 41 -16.86 -29.44 -9.04
N ALA A 42 -17.17 -28.15 -9.09
CA ALA A 42 -18.16 -27.54 -8.21
C ALA A 42 -19.57 -28.08 -8.48
N VAL A 43 -19.96 -28.24 -9.75
CA VAL A 43 -21.26 -28.82 -10.14
C VAL A 43 -21.34 -30.30 -9.75
N VAL A 44 -20.28 -31.07 -9.99
CA VAL A 44 -20.20 -32.49 -9.61
C VAL A 44 -20.30 -32.64 -8.09
N GLN A 45 -19.59 -31.82 -7.31
CA GLN A 45 -19.69 -31.85 -5.85
C GLN A 45 -21.10 -31.49 -5.36
N GLN A 46 -21.74 -30.45 -5.92
CA GLN A 46 -23.12 -30.11 -5.58
C GLN A 46 -24.09 -31.25 -5.91
N GLY A 47 -23.94 -31.90 -7.07
CA GLY A 47 -24.76 -33.04 -7.47
C GLY A 47 -24.56 -34.27 -6.59
N LEU A 48 -23.32 -34.53 -6.13
CA LEU A 48 -23.00 -35.64 -5.23
C LEU A 48 -23.50 -35.41 -3.80
N LEU A 49 -23.38 -34.19 -3.30
CA LEU A 49 -23.73 -33.85 -1.92
C LEU A 49 -25.20 -33.47 -1.76
N GLY A 50 -25.87 -33.08 -2.85
CA GLY A 50 -27.25 -32.58 -2.82
C GLY A 50 -27.41 -31.22 -2.11
N VAL A 51 -26.31 -30.59 -1.70
CA VAL A 51 -26.27 -29.31 -1.00
C VAL A 51 -25.05 -28.51 -1.45
N ARG A 52 -25.17 -27.18 -1.48
CA ARG A 52 -24.04 -26.28 -1.74
C ARG A 52 -23.23 -26.11 -0.46
N ILE A 53 -21.99 -26.58 -0.45
CA ILE A 53 -21.04 -26.25 0.62
C ILE A 53 -20.67 -24.78 0.48
N ASP A 54 -20.90 -24.02 1.54
CA ASP A 54 -20.39 -22.67 1.62
C ASP A 54 -18.89 -22.72 1.93
N CYS A 55 -18.07 -22.41 0.93
CA CYS A 55 -16.62 -22.28 1.09
C CYS A 55 -16.21 -20.81 1.29
N SER A 56 -17.15 -19.89 1.52
CA SER A 56 -16.81 -18.56 1.97
C SER A 56 -16.41 -18.64 3.45
N GLY A 57 -15.20 -18.18 3.77
CA GLY A 57 -14.82 -17.96 5.16
C GLY A 57 -15.73 -16.87 5.77
N PRO A 58 -15.92 -16.86 7.09
CA PRO A 58 -16.68 -15.80 7.76
C PRO A 58 -16.15 -14.41 7.35
N GLY A 59 -17.05 -13.46 7.04
CA GLY A 59 -16.69 -12.09 6.64
C GLY A 59 -16.31 -11.92 5.17
N LEU A 60 -16.66 -12.88 4.30
CA LEU A 60 -16.39 -12.80 2.86
C LEU A 60 -17.65 -12.94 1.97
N CYS A 61 -18.83 -12.82 2.58
CA CYS A 61 -20.11 -12.70 1.89
C CYS A 61 -20.38 -11.21 1.59
N PRO A 62 -20.94 -10.86 0.41
CA PRO A 62 -21.31 -9.48 0.12
C PRO A 62 -22.27 -8.88 1.15
N ASP A 63 -23.19 -9.68 1.69
CA ASP A 63 -24.18 -9.25 2.69
C ASP A 63 -23.56 -8.95 4.07
N ASP A 64 -22.30 -9.36 4.31
CA ASP A 64 -21.56 -9.08 5.55
C ASP A 64 -20.67 -7.82 5.44
N LEU A 65 -20.53 -7.24 4.24
CA LEU A 65 -19.72 -6.04 4.04
C LEU A 65 -20.50 -4.82 4.52
N HIS A 66 -19.90 -4.05 5.43
CA HIS A 66 -20.53 -2.83 5.93
C HIS A 66 -20.73 -1.81 4.80
N PRO A 67 -21.89 -1.12 4.70
CA PRO A 67 -22.16 -0.13 3.65
C PRO A 67 -21.09 0.98 3.58
N ASP A 68 -20.64 1.50 4.73
CA ASP A 68 -19.50 2.43 4.76
C ASP A 68 -18.21 1.85 4.18
N ALA A 69 -17.92 0.56 4.41
CA ALA A 69 -16.73 -0.08 3.87
C ALA A 69 -16.82 -0.24 2.34
N GLU A 70 -18.02 -0.54 1.83
CA GLU A 70 -18.30 -0.56 0.39
C GLU A 70 -18.13 0.83 -0.23
N ALA A 71 -18.75 1.86 0.37
CA ALA A 71 -18.64 3.25 -0.09
C ALA A 71 -17.18 3.74 -0.09
N VAL A 72 -16.40 3.42 0.95
CA VAL A 72 -14.97 3.72 1.01
C VAL A 72 -14.21 2.99 -0.09
N HIS A 73 -14.49 1.69 -0.30
CA HIS A 73 -13.82 0.92 -1.36
C HIS A 73 -14.09 1.52 -2.75
N ASP A 74 -15.33 1.91 -3.05
CA ASP A 74 -15.69 2.53 -4.31
C ASP A 74 -15.08 3.92 -4.48
N ALA A 75 -15.02 4.71 -3.41
CA ALA A 75 -14.31 5.98 -3.40
C ALA A 75 -12.83 5.79 -3.71
N VAL A 76 -12.17 4.79 -3.10
CA VAL A 76 -10.77 4.44 -3.41
C VAL A 76 -10.63 4.04 -4.87
N ARG A 77 -11.49 3.17 -5.41
CA ARG A 77 -11.42 2.72 -6.82
C ARG A 77 -11.59 3.85 -7.83
N SER A 78 -12.19 4.97 -7.44
CA SER A 78 -12.35 6.14 -8.30
C SER A 78 -11.10 7.02 -8.41
N LEU A 79 -10.06 6.76 -7.60
CA LEU A 79 -8.78 7.46 -7.65
C LEU A 79 -7.93 7.02 -8.86
N PRO A 80 -6.90 7.81 -9.23
CA PRO A 80 -5.85 7.38 -10.14
C PRO A 80 -5.20 6.05 -9.73
N ALA A 81 -4.85 5.23 -10.71
CA ALA A 81 -4.39 3.85 -10.47
C ALA A 81 -3.19 3.74 -9.51
N LEU A 82 -2.25 4.68 -9.55
CA LEU A 82 -1.13 4.74 -8.62
C LEU A 82 -1.61 4.94 -7.18
N GLN A 83 -2.48 5.92 -6.96
CA GLN A 83 -3.05 6.24 -5.65
C GLN A 83 -3.89 5.08 -5.10
N VAL A 84 -4.65 4.38 -5.96
CA VAL A 84 -5.35 3.15 -5.58
C VAL A 84 -4.38 2.11 -5.02
N GLY A 85 -3.28 1.88 -5.73
CA GLY A 85 -2.25 0.92 -5.32
C GLY A 85 -1.65 1.28 -3.95
N LEU A 86 -1.19 2.52 -3.81
CA LEU A 86 -0.59 3.04 -2.58
C LEU A 86 -1.58 2.94 -1.40
N VAL A 87 -2.80 3.46 -1.57
CA VAL A 87 -3.81 3.46 -0.49
C VAL A 87 -4.13 2.03 -0.04
N ILE A 88 -4.37 1.09 -0.96
CA ILE A 88 -4.70 -0.29 -0.60
C ILE A 88 -3.51 -0.99 0.07
N GLU A 89 -2.30 -0.81 -0.45
CA GLU A 89 -1.08 -1.43 0.12
C GLU A 89 -0.84 -0.95 1.55
N TYR A 90 -0.87 0.36 1.78
CA TYR A 90 -0.62 0.95 3.10
C TYR A 90 -1.78 0.74 4.08
N ALA A 91 -3.04 0.78 3.60
CA ALA A 91 -4.19 0.42 4.42
C ALA A 91 -4.13 -1.04 4.91
N LYS A 92 -3.64 -1.96 4.08
CA LYS A 92 -3.50 -3.38 4.47
C LYS A 92 -2.32 -3.63 5.38
N SER A 93 -1.18 -3.00 5.11
CA SER A 93 0.04 -3.22 5.90
C SER A 93 0.00 -2.54 7.27
N GLY A 94 -0.80 -1.48 7.44
CA GLY A 94 -0.73 -0.67 8.67
C GLY A 94 0.50 0.25 8.70
N LEU A 95 1.26 0.31 7.61
CA LEU A 95 2.46 1.12 7.46
C LEU A 95 2.17 2.35 6.61
N ARG A 96 3.17 3.22 6.49
CA ARG A 96 3.16 4.38 5.60
C ARG A 96 4.28 4.25 4.56
N PRO A 97 4.16 4.94 3.41
CA PRO A 97 5.28 5.06 2.50
C PRO A 97 6.48 5.64 3.23
N ASP A 98 7.64 5.02 3.09
CA ASP A 98 8.88 5.57 3.61
C ASP A 98 9.28 6.80 2.77
N TRP A 99 9.44 7.95 3.41
CA TRP A 99 9.91 9.19 2.78
C TRP A 99 11.40 9.45 3.02
N MET A 100 12.09 8.47 3.61
CA MET A 100 13.50 8.52 4.00
C MET A 100 13.75 9.61 5.04
N GLU A 101 13.17 9.43 6.22
CA GLU A 101 13.25 10.40 7.32
C GLU A 101 14.70 10.68 7.75
N GLY A 102 15.10 11.96 7.71
CA GLY A 102 16.43 12.40 8.11
C GLY A 102 17.58 11.96 7.19
N GLU A 103 17.29 11.28 6.07
CA GLU A 103 18.32 10.89 5.12
C GLU A 103 18.71 12.07 4.22
N GLU A 104 20.01 12.38 4.23
CA GLU A 104 20.63 13.36 3.35
C GLU A 104 21.62 12.67 2.40
N PRO A 105 21.66 13.07 1.11
CA PRO A 105 22.64 12.55 0.17
C PRO A 105 24.07 12.86 0.64
N ALA A 106 24.84 11.82 0.95
CA ALA A 106 26.23 11.97 1.36
C ALA A 106 27.17 11.18 0.45
N TYR A 107 28.33 11.76 0.12
CA TYR A 107 29.38 11.02 -0.58
C TYR A 107 29.98 9.97 0.35
N ARG A 108 29.77 8.70 0.02
CA ARG A 108 30.31 7.54 0.75
C ARG A 108 31.30 6.78 -0.13
N PRO A 109 32.37 6.21 0.44
CA PRO A 109 33.33 5.42 -0.33
C PRO A 109 32.69 4.13 -0.83
N ILE A 110 32.89 3.80 -2.11
CA ILE A 110 32.46 2.52 -2.68
C ILE A 110 33.32 1.43 -2.04
N LEU A 111 32.71 0.50 -1.32
CA LEU A 111 33.42 -0.60 -0.67
C LEU A 111 33.51 -1.82 -1.60
N ARG A 112 34.65 -2.51 -1.58
CA ARG A 112 34.80 -3.84 -2.19
C ARG A 112 34.23 -4.91 -1.26
N SER A 113 34.10 -6.14 -1.75
CA SER A 113 33.61 -7.29 -0.94
C SER A 113 34.42 -7.57 0.34
N ASN A 114 35.65 -7.07 0.42
CA ASN A 114 36.52 -7.16 1.61
C ASN A 114 36.35 -5.99 2.59
N GLY A 115 35.34 -5.13 2.41
CA GLY A 115 35.05 -3.96 3.24
C GLY A 115 36.02 -2.79 3.05
N LYS A 116 37.00 -2.88 2.13
CA LYS A 116 37.96 -1.80 1.87
C LYS A 116 37.46 -0.87 0.76
N PRO A 117 37.77 0.43 0.82
CA PRO A 117 37.41 1.35 -0.25
C PRO A 117 38.03 0.97 -1.59
N LYS A 118 37.24 1.12 -2.66
CA LYS A 118 37.70 0.96 -4.03
C LYS A 118 38.57 2.17 -4.40
N MET A 119 39.86 1.92 -4.50
CA MET A 119 40.84 2.90 -4.96
C MET A 119 41.03 2.79 -6.48
N GLU A 120 41.15 3.94 -7.15
CA GLU A 120 41.79 4.08 -8.46
C GLU A 120 43.25 4.49 -8.31
N TYR A 121 44.08 4.10 -9.27
CA TYR A 121 45.54 4.24 -9.20
C TYR A 121 46.07 4.98 -10.41
N TRP A 122 47.01 5.90 -10.20
CA TRP A 122 47.73 6.56 -11.30
C TRP A 122 48.58 5.56 -12.08
N ASP A 123 49.18 4.62 -11.35
CA ASP A 123 49.99 3.52 -11.85
C ASP A 123 49.64 2.25 -11.06
N ARG A 124 49.13 1.23 -11.77
CA ARG A 124 48.71 -0.04 -11.18
C ARG A 124 49.89 -0.96 -10.85
N GLU A 125 51.02 -0.86 -11.56
CA GLU A 125 52.20 -1.69 -11.31
C GLU A 125 52.92 -1.25 -10.03
N GLN A 126 53.09 0.07 -9.86
CA GLN A 126 53.69 0.65 -8.67
C GLN A 126 52.69 0.84 -7.51
N LYS A 127 51.41 0.50 -7.70
CA LYS A 127 50.33 0.64 -6.73
C LYS A 127 50.24 2.05 -6.11
N ARG A 128 50.42 3.11 -6.91
CA ARG A 128 50.33 4.50 -6.46
C ARG A 128 48.86 4.97 -6.49
N PRO A 129 48.17 5.11 -5.34
CA PRO A 129 46.75 5.47 -5.33
C PRO A 129 46.55 6.89 -5.83
N ALA A 130 45.53 7.08 -6.65
CA ALA A 130 45.11 8.38 -7.16
C ALA A 130 44.00 8.97 -6.30
N TYR A 131 42.87 8.26 -6.20
CA TYR A 131 41.69 8.69 -5.46
C TYR A 131 40.83 7.48 -5.03
N CYS A 132 39.99 7.71 -4.03
CA CYS A 132 38.95 6.77 -3.63
C CYS A 132 37.72 7.00 -4.51
N CYS A 133 37.14 5.93 -5.05
CA CYS A 133 35.83 6.01 -5.69
C CYS A 133 34.77 6.26 -4.61
N VAL A 134 33.92 7.27 -4.83
CA VAL A 134 32.79 7.60 -3.97
C VAL A 134 31.50 7.51 -4.76
N GLU A 135 30.41 7.23 -4.05
CA GLU A 135 29.05 7.24 -4.55
C GLU A 135 28.19 8.11 -3.64
N LEU A 136 27.11 8.67 -4.18
CA LEU A 136 26.17 9.49 -3.44
C LEU A 136 25.09 8.57 -2.87
N VAL A 137 25.05 8.43 -1.54
CA VAL A 137 24.16 7.47 -0.86
C VAL A 137 23.46 8.14 0.33
N PRO A 138 22.12 8.07 0.41
CA PRO A 138 21.22 7.57 -0.64
C PRO A 138 21.26 8.44 -1.89
N ASP A 139 20.90 7.84 -3.03
CA ASP A 139 20.83 8.56 -4.29
C ASP A 139 19.72 9.64 -4.21
N PRO A 140 19.99 10.91 -4.61
CA PRO A 140 19.02 11.98 -4.50
C PRO A 140 17.72 11.73 -5.27
N GLU A 141 17.77 11.04 -6.42
CA GLU A 141 16.57 10.70 -7.18
C GLU A 141 15.72 9.69 -6.41
N SER A 142 16.35 8.75 -5.69
CA SER A 142 15.67 7.81 -4.81
C SER A 142 14.95 8.52 -3.65
N ILE A 143 15.59 9.52 -3.03
CA ILE A 143 14.97 10.35 -1.98
C ILE A 143 13.79 11.14 -2.55
N ALA A 144 13.98 11.78 -3.71
CA ALA A 144 12.91 12.53 -4.36
C ALA A 144 11.72 11.65 -4.74
N PHE A 145 11.99 10.44 -5.25
CA PHE A 145 10.97 9.45 -5.58
C PHE A 145 10.19 8.99 -4.34
N ALA A 146 10.89 8.65 -3.26
CA ALA A 146 10.27 8.23 -2.00
C ALA A 146 9.33 9.31 -1.44
N ARG A 147 9.78 10.57 -1.43
CA ARG A 147 8.98 11.72 -1.02
C ARG A 147 7.79 11.95 -1.95
N ALA A 148 7.97 11.84 -3.27
CA ALA A 148 6.87 11.96 -4.22
C ALA A 148 5.80 10.87 -4.03
N MET A 149 6.20 9.62 -3.73
CA MET A 149 5.25 8.55 -3.42
C MET A 149 4.48 8.81 -2.12
N TYR A 150 5.14 9.37 -1.10
CA TYR A 150 4.46 9.80 0.11
C TYR A 150 3.44 10.90 -0.16
N GLU A 151 3.81 11.93 -0.95
CA GLU A 151 2.91 13.01 -1.32
C GLU A 151 1.68 12.51 -2.09
N GLU A 152 1.87 11.63 -3.09
CA GLU A 152 0.77 11.04 -3.86
C GLU A 152 -0.19 10.24 -2.97
N TRP A 153 0.36 9.48 -2.01
CA TRP A 153 -0.44 8.77 -1.03
C TRP A 153 -1.21 9.75 -0.11
N TRP A 154 -0.56 10.80 0.37
CA TRP A 154 -1.19 11.80 1.24
C TRP A 154 -2.31 12.56 0.50
N ASP A 155 -2.06 12.99 -0.74
CA ASP A 155 -3.04 13.68 -1.58
C ASP A 155 -4.27 12.80 -1.86
N ALA A 156 -4.05 11.48 -2.01
CA ALA A 156 -5.13 10.51 -2.09
C ALA A 156 -5.97 10.46 -0.81
N LEU A 157 -5.34 10.42 0.37
CA LEU A 157 -6.05 10.45 1.65
C LEU A 157 -6.87 11.73 1.84
N ALA A 158 -6.29 12.89 1.52
CA ALA A 158 -6.98 14.17 1.59
C ALA A 158 -8.18 14.22 0.63
N THR A 159 -8.01 13.71 -0.59
CA THR A 159 -9.10 13.60 -1.58
C THR A 159 -10.22 12.69 -1.08
N LEU A 160 -9.88 11.54 -0.49
CA LEU A 160 -10.86 10.62 0.07
C LEU A 160 -11.61 11.23 1.26
N ALA A 161 -10.90 11.88 2.18
CA ALA A 161 -11.54 12.53 3.33
C ALA A 161 -12.52 13.64 2.89
N ALA A 162 -12.20 14.38 1.83
CA ALA A 162 -13.11 15.38 1.26
C ALA A 162 -14.33 14.77 0.53
N LYS A 163 -14.18 13.56 -0.02
CA LYS A 163 -15.24 12.87 -0.77
C LYS A 163 -16.18 12.05 0.12
N LEU A 164 -15.72 11.62 1.29
CA LEU A 164 -16.45 10.74 2.22
C LEU A 164 -17.19 11.57 3.29
N ASP A 165 -18.17 12.36 2.86
CA ASP A 165 -18.98 13.23 3.74
C ASP A 165 -20.28 12.57 4.24
N ASP A 166 -20.85 11.61 3.50
CA ASP A 166 -22.12 10.97 3.81
C ASP A 166 -22.01 9.45 4.02
N LEU A 167 -21.24 9.04 5.03
CA LEU A 167 -21.21 7.65 5.52
C LEU A 167 -22.30 7.39 6.56
N GLU A 168 -22.83 6.18 6.69
CA GLU A 168 -23.94 5.84 7.58
C GLU A 168 -23.54 5.96 9.06
N ASP A 169 -22.43 5.33 9.45
CA ASP A 169 -22.01 5.18 10.84
C ASP A 169 -20.73 5.95 11.19
N HIS A 170 -19.97 6.38 10.20
CA HIS A 170 -18.70 7.07 10.37
C HIS A 170 -18.77 8.54 9.93
N MET A 171 -17.98 9.38 10.59
CA MET A 171 -17.70 10.74 10.15
C MET A 171 -16.18 10.88 10.01
N VAL A 172 -15.73 11.12 8.79
CA VAL A 172 -14.31 11.10 8.44
C VAL A 172 -13.65 12.42 8.80
N THR A 173 -12.43 12.33 9.31
CA THR A 173 -11.53 13.47 9.48
C THR A 173 -10.36 13.35 8.50
N GLY A 174 -9.82 14.50 8.07
CA GLY A 174 -8.66 14.53 7.18
C GLY A 174 -7.41 13.91 7.79
N PRO A 175 -6.33 13.74 7.00
CA PRO A 175 -5.09 13.15 7.47
C PRO A 175 -4.56 13.89 8.70
N GLY A 176 -4.28 13.17 9.79
CA GLY A 176 -3.75 13.74 11.03
C GLY A 176 -2.27 14.13 10.99
N PHE A 177 -1.61 14.05 9.83
CA PHE A 177 -0.17 14.24 9.66
C PHE A 177 0.12 15.26 8.56
N ASP A 178 1.29 15.88 8.65
CA ASP A 178 1.75 16.85 7.67
C ASP A 178 2.00 16.18 6.32
N ARG A 179 1.64 16.88 5.24
CA ARG A 179 1.92 16.44 3.86
C ARG A 179 3.42 16.33 3.58
N ASN A 180 4.24 17.10 4.29
CA ASN A 180 5.66 17.25 4.05
C ASN A 180 6.47 17.16 5.36
N PRO A 181 6.51 15.99 6.02
CA PRO A 181 7.15 15.85 7.34
C PRO A 181 8.66 16.15 7.32
N TRP A 182 9.33 15.90 6.20
CA TRP A 182 10.77 16.19 6.04
C TRP A 182 11.12 17.69 5.92
N MET A 183 10.11 18.58 5.88
CA MET A 183 10.33 20.03 5.92
C MET A 183 10.18 20.62 7.33
N ALA A 184 9.76 19.84 8.32
CA ALA A 184 9.69 20.29 9.70
C ALA A 184 11.12 20.61 10.22
N PRO A 185 11.32 21.77 10.88
CA PRO A 185 12.62 22.20 11.38
C PRO A 185 13.13 21.40 12.60
#